data_AF-H0SVV0-F1
#
_entry.id   AF-H0SVV0-F1
#
_cell.length_a   1.000
_cell.length_b   1.000
_cell.length_c   1.000
_cell.angle_alpha   90.00
_cell.angle_beta   90.00
_cell.angle_gamma   90.00
#
_symmetry.space_group_name_H-M   'P 1'
#
loop_
_entity.id
_entity.type
_entity.pdbx_description
1 polymer ?
#
loop_
_entity_poly.entity_id
_entity_poly.type
_entity_poly.pdbx_seq_one_letter_code
_entity_poly.pdbx_strand_id
1 'polypeptide(L)'
;MGSRILPQPPEVDARVVLTVVGGFLLIVAAAVVGLLVFLKADVPGALAPKRERPFPAPTLQTTPQGDLAKFEAAQHEALSDYGWIDRDRGLAHVPIDDAMRMIAARGEHAYDPLPGSSDPPADAGGGKR
;
A
#
# COMPACT_ATOMS: atom_id res chain seq x y z
N MET A 1 43.37 56.48 -42.86
CA MET A 1 42.59 55.39 -42.24
C MET A 1 43.02 54.07 -42.85
N GLY A 2 43.32 53.05 -42.04
CA GLY A 2 43.57 51.70 -42.54
C GLY A 2 44.39 50.83 -41.59
N SER A 3 43.91 50.65 -40.35
CA SER A 3 44.42 49.59 -39.49
C SER A 3 44.04 48.24 -40.09
N ARG A 4 45.01 47.56 -40.71
CA ARG A 4 44.82 46.17 -41.16
C ARG A 4 44.72 45.29 -39.91
N ILE A 5 43.54 44.69 -39.72
CA ILE A 5 43.32 43.68 -38.68
C ILE A 5 44.08 42.43 -39.13
N LEU A 6 45.20 42.13 -38.48
CA LEU A 6 45.82 40.81 -38.60
C LEU A 6 44.97 39.81 -37.80
N PRO A 7 44.66 38.62 -38.33
CA PRO A 7 44.08 37.54 -37.52
C PRO A 7 45.08 37.17 -36.43
N GLN A 8 44.71 37.38 -35.17
CA GLN A 8 45.55 37.00 -34.04
C GLN A 8 45.77 35.48 -34.04
N PRO A 9 47.01 34.97 -33.89
CA PRO A 9 47.22 33.54 -33.72
C PRO A 9 46.54 33.10 -32.42
N PRO A 10 45.87 31.94 -32.41
CA PRO A 10 45.13 31.48 -31.24
C PRO A 10 46.12 31.20 -30.10
N GLU A 11 46.06 31.99 -29.02
CA GLU A 11 46.82 31.77 -27.78
C GLU A 11 46.50 30.43 -27.11
N VAL A 12 45.41 29.78 -27.55
CA VAL A 12 44.96 28.47 -27.10
C VAL A 12 45.10 27.46 -28.24
N ASP A 13 45.91 26.43 -28.03
CA ASP A 13 46.09 25.35 -29.00
C ASP A 13 44.77 24.57 -29.16
N ALA A 14 44.14 24.73 -30.33
CA ALA A 14 42.88 24.09 -30.67
C ALA A 14 42.94 22.55 -30.55
N ARG A 15 44.12 21.95 -30.72
CA ARG A 15 44.31 20.50 -30.57
C ARG A 15 44.18 20.09 -29.11
N VAL A 16 44.72 20.88 -28.19
CA VAL A 16 44.58 20.65 -26.75
C VAL A 16 43.12 20.73 -26.34
N VAL A 17 42.40 21.76 -26.78
CA VAL A 17 40.96 21.90 -26.51
C VAL A 17 40.19 20.69 -27.04
N LEU A 18 40.45 20.28 -28.29
CA LEU A 18 39.76 19.15 -28.91
C LEU A 18 40.03 17.82 -28.17
N THR A 19 41.27 17.60 -27.72
CA THR A 19 41.64 16.39 -26.95
C THR A 19 41.00 16.37 -25.56
N VAL A 20 40.93 17.50 -24.86
CA VAL A 20 40.28 17.60 -23.54
C VAL A 20 38.78 17.38 -23.66
N VAL A 21 38.13 18.05 -24.62
CA VAL A 21 36.69 17.88 -24.87
C VAL A 21 36.38 16.45 -25.32
N GLY A 22 37.17 15.90 -26.24
CA GLY A 22 37.02 14.53 -26.70
C GLY A 22 37.20 13.51 -25.56
N GLY A 23 38.21 13.69 -24.73
CA GLY A 23 38.46 12.85 -23.55
C GLY A 23 37.33 12.92 -22.54
N PHE A 24 36.84 14.12 -22.25
CA PHE A 24 35.69 14.32 -21.36
C PHE A 24 34.43 13.61 -21.89
N LEU A 25 34.10 13.79 -23.18
CA LEU A 25 32.96 13.12 -23.81
C LEU A 25 33.10 11.59 -23.78
N LEU A 26 34.32 11.08 -23.97
CA LEU A 26 34.59 9.63 -23.90
C LEU A 26 34.36 9.10 -22.49
N ILE A 27 34.84 9.81 -21.46
CA ILE A 27 34.61 9.44 -20.05
C ILE A 27 33.11 9.42 -19.74
N VAL A 28 32.37 10.45 -20.16
CA VAL A 28 30.91 10.52 -19.95
C VAL A 28 30.21 9.37 -20.68
N ALA A 29 30.58 9.08 -21.92
CA ALA A 29 30.01 7.97 -22.68
C ALA A 29 30.30 6.61 -22.00
N ALA A 30 31.54 6.40 -21.53
CA ALA A 30 31.91 5.19 -20.81
C ALA A 30 31.14 5.03 -19.50
N ALA A 31 30.93 6.11 -18.75
CA ALA A 31 30.12 6.10 -17.53
C ALA A 31 28.66 5.77 -17.81
N VAL A 32 28.07 6.35 -18.86
CA VAL A 32 26.69 6.04 -19.28
C VAL A 32 26.56 4.59 -19.74
N VAL A 33 27.50 4.09 -20.54
CA VAL A 33 27.50 2.69 -20.98
C VAL A 33 27.66 1.74 -19.79
N GLY A 34 28.58 2.02 -18.86
CA GLY A 34 28.76 1.24 -17.64
C GLY A 34 27.49 1.21 -16.79
N LEU A 35 26.84 2.36 -16.60
CA LEU A 35 25.56 2.45 -15.89
C LEU A 35 24.45 1.66 -16.60
N LEU A 36 24.34 1.74 -17.92
CA LEU A 36 23.34 1.01 -18.69
C LEU A 36 23.56 -0.51 -18.64
N VAL A 37 24.83 -0.95 -18.66
CA VAL A 37 25.19 -2.36 -18.49
C VAL A 37 24.85 -2.85 -17.09
N PHE A 38 25.21 -2.08 -16.05
CA PHE A 38 24.86 -2.37 -14.66
C PHE A 38 23.34 -2.48 -14.45
N LEU A 39 22.58 -1.50 -14.96
CA LEU A 39 21.11 -1.51 -14.87
C LEU A 39 20.47 -2.68 -15.62
N LYS A 40 21.07 -3.17 -16.71
CA LYS A 40 20.58 -4.34 -17.44
C LYS A 40 20.96 -5.67 -16.77
N ALA A 41 22.13 -5.76 -16.17
CA ALA A 41 22.64 -6.99 -15.58
C ALA A 41 22.10 -7.24 -14.17
N ASP A 42 22.12 -6.22 -13.31
CA ASP A 42 21.88 -6.38 -11.87
C ASP A 42 20.49 -5.93 -11.43
N VAL A 43 19.75 -5.19 -12.26
CA VAL A 43 18.41 -4.65 -11.91
C VAL A 43 17.37 -5.00 -12.99
N PRO A 44 16.92 -6.27 -13.07
CA PRO A 44 15.94 -6.70 -14.06
C PRO A 44 14.65 -5.89 -13.94
N GLY A 45 14.31 -5.15 -14.99
CA GLY A 45 13.12 -4.30 -15.05
C GLY A 45 13.32 -2.82 -14.74
N ALA A 46 14.53 -2.36 -14.38
CA ALA A 46 14.81 -0.94 -14.13
C ALA A 46 14.51 -0.02 -15.32
N LEU A 47 14.70 -0.54 -16.54
CA LEU A 47 14.45 0.16 -17.80
C LEU A 47 13.17 -0.33 -18.50
N ALA A 48 12.44 -1.27 -17.88
CA ALA A 48 11.18 -1.73 -18.44
C ALA A 48 10.10 -0.66 -18.19
N PRO A 49 9.28 -0.30 -19.19
CA PRO A 49 8.13 0.54 -18.95
C PRO A 49 7.27 -0.14 -17.90
N LYS A 50 6.92 0.60 -16.84
CA LYS A 50 6.03 0.11 -15.79
C LYS A 50 4.73 -0.27 -16.47
N ARG A 51 4.51 -1.57 -16.68
CA ARG A 51 3.23 -2.09 -17.19
C ARG A 51 2.20 -1.65 -16.16
N GLU A 52 1.40 -0.65 -16.51
CA GLU A 52 0.17 -0.37 -15.81
C GLU A 52 -0.60 -1.68 -15.85
N ARG A 53 -0.69 -2.36 -14.70
CA ARG A 53 -1.62 -3.48 -14.58
C ARG A 53 -2.98 -2.86 -14.81
N PRO A 54 -3.70 -3.18 -15.91
CA PRO A 54 -5.05 -2.70 -16.05
C PRO A 54 -5.80 -3.25 -14.84
N PHE A 55 -6.30 -2.34 -13.99
CA PHE A 55 -7.20 -2.74 -12.93
C PHE A 55 -8.39 -3.41 -13.62
N PRO A 56 -8.84 -4.60 -13.16
CA PRO A 56 -10.03 -5.20 -13.71
C PRO A 56 -11.16 -4.18 -13.64
N ALA A 57 -11.88 -3.99 -14.74
CA ALA A 57 -13.01 -3.08 -14.77
C ALA A 57 -14.01 -3.52 -13.68
N PRO A 58 -14.58 -2.57 -12.90
CA PRO A 58 -15.52 -2.91 -11.85
C PRO A 58 -16.70 -3.68 -12.45
N THR A 59 -16.84 -4.95 -12.08
CA THR A 59 -17.95 -5.78 -12.54
C THR A 59 -19.21 -5.38 -11.79
N LEU A 60 -20.27 -5.05 -12.52
CA LEU A 60 -21.55 -4.72 -11.92
C LEU A 60 -22.15 -5.98 -11.27
N GLN A 61 -22.48 -5.89 -9.98
CA GLN A 61 -23.18 -6.97 -9.28
C GLN A 61 -24.53 -7.22 -9.97
N THR A 62 -24.75 -8.44 -10.45
CA THR A 62 -25.92 -8.80 -11.27
C THR A 62 -27.22 -8.85 -10.47
N THR A 63 -27.15 -9.18 -9.18
CA THR A 63 -28.31 -9.41 -8.32
C THR A 63 -28.12 -8.83 -6.91
N PRO A 64 -27.94 -7.50 -6.77
CA PRO A 64 -27.66 -6.87 -5.47
C PRO A 64 -28.73 -7.17 -4.42
N GLN A 65 -30.01 -7.24 -4.83
CA GLN A 65 -31.11 -7.52 -3.90
C GLN A 65 -31.08 -8.95 -3.34
N GLY A 66 -30.71 -9.93 -4.17
CA GLY A 66 -30.62 -11.32 -3.73
C GLY A 66 -29.44 -11.55 -2.77
N ASP A 67 -28.34 -10.85 -3.01
CA ASP A 67 -27.16 -10.93 -2.15
C ASP A 67 -27.38 -10.21 -0.83
N LEU A 68 -28.09 -9.07 -0.85
CA LEU A 68 -28.51 -8.37 0.36
C LEU A 68 -29.43 -9.24 1.21
N ALA A 69 -30.46 -9.85 0.63
CA ALA A 69 -31.38 -10.71 1.38
C ALA A 69 -30.67 -11.91 2.04
N LYS A 70 -29.71 -12.52 1.35
CA LYS A 70 -28.88 -13.60 1.93
C LYS A 70 -28.01 -13.10 3.08
N PHE A 71 -27.40 -11.93 2.91
CA PHE A 71 -26.59 -11.32 3.94
C PHE A 71 -27.43 -11.01 5.19
N GLU A 72 -28.57 -10.36 5.01
CA GLU A 72 -29.51 -10.05 6.10
C GLU A 72 -29.99 -11.31 6.82
N ALA A 73 -30.33 -12.37 6.09
CA ALA A 73 -30.73 -13.65 6.68
C ALA A 73 -29.61 -14.25 7.55
N ALA A 74 -28.37 -14.27 7.05
CA ALA A 74 -27.22 -14.80 7.79
C ALA A 74 -26.91 -13.96 9.04
N GLN A 75 -27.04 -12.63 8.96
CA GLN A 75 -26.87 -11.75 10.12
C GLN A 75 -27.99 -11.97 11.15
N HIS A 76 -29.22 -12.15 10.69
CA HIS A 76 -30.36 -12.38 11.57
C HIS A 76 -30.21 -13.70 12.33
N GLU A 77 -29.84 -14.79 11.65
CA GLU A 77 -29.57 -16.09 12.27
C GLU A 77 -28.47 -16.01 13.34
N ALA A 78 -27.38 -15.29 13.04
CA ALA A 78 -26.31 -15.09 14.00
C ALA A 78 -26.77 -14.30 15.25
N LEU A 79 -27.73 -13.39 15.13
CA LEU A 79 -28.23 -12.55 16.23
C LEU A 79 -29.38 -13.20 17.02
N SER A 80 -30.14 -14.11 16.41
CA SER A 80 -31.31 -14.75 17.01
C SER A 80 -30.98 -16.00 17.81
N ASP A 81 -29.82 -16.62 17.54
CA ASP A 81 -29.53 -17.97 18.01
C ASP A 81 -28.37 -18.04 19.00
N TYR A 82 -28.43 -19.07 19.86
CA TYR A 82 -27.35 -19.39 20.78
C TYR A 82 -26.20 -20.10 20.05
N GLY A 83 -24.96 -19.74 20.38
CA GLY A 83 -23.78 -20.34 19.74
C GLY A 83 -22.57 -20.36 20.66
N TRP A 84 -21.56 -21.17 20.32
CA TRP A 84 -20.25 -21.10 20.97
C TRP A 84 -19.33 -20.20 20.14
N ILE A 85 -18.70 -19.22 20.79
CA ILE A 85 -17.64 -18.41 20.18
C ILE A 85 -16.29 -19.12 20.39
N ASP A 86 -16.03 -19.55 21.63
CA ASP A 86 -14.86 -20.33 22.01
C ASP A 86 -15.27 -21.30 23.12
N ARG A 87 -15.39 -22.59 22.78
CA ARG A 87 -15.82 -23.61 23.72
C ARG A 87 -14.75 -23.91 24.78
N ASP A 88 -13.47 -23.80 24.42
CA ASP A 88 -12.37 -24.12 25.34
C ASP A 88 -12.25 -23.06 26.43
N ARG A 89 -12.55 -21.80 26.09
CA ARG A 89 -12.62 -20.67 27.02
C ARG A 89 -13.99 -20.46 27.65
N GLY A 90 -14.98 -21.28 27.30
CA GLY A 90 -16.35 -21.16 27.82
C GLY A 90 -17.10 -19.91 27.35
N LEU A 91 -16.71 -19.32 26.21
CA LEU A 91 -17.32 -18.13 25.64
C LEU A 91 -18.45 -18.51 24.68
N ALA A 92 -19.68 -18.13 25.01
CA ALA A 92 -20.87 -18.36 24.20
C ALA A 92 -21.48 -17.03 23.71
N HIS A 93 -22.09 -17.08 22.54
CA HIS A 93 -22.98 -16.06 22.00
C HIS A 93 -24.40 -16.27 22.56
N VAL A 94 -25.04 -15.18 22.95
CA VAL A 94 -26.41 -15.12 23.45
C VAL A 94 -27.23 -14.27 22.48
N PRO A 95 -28.47 -14.66 22.14
CA PRO A 95 -29.35 -13.86 21.28
C PRO A 95 -29.47 -12.42 21.77
N ILE A 96 -29.47 -11.48 20.83
CA ILE A 96 -29.37 -10.06 21.15
C ILE A 96 -30.54 -9.57 22.02
N ASP A 97 -31.75 -10.10 21.81
CA ASP A 97 -32.93 -9.75 22.60
C ASP A 97 -32.79 -10.17 24.08
N ASP A 98 -32.18 -11.33 24.30
CA ASP A 98 -31.91 -11.84 25.64
C ASP A 98 -30.78 -11.04 26.30
N ALA A 99 -29.72 -10.72 25.55
CA ALA A 99 -28.64 -9.86 26.02
C ALA A 99 -29.17 -8.47 26.43
N MET A 100 -29.99 -7.83 25.59
CA MET A 100 -30.65 -6.55 25.91
C MET A 100 -31.48 -6.66 27.19
N ARG A 101 -32.24 -7.75 27.37
CA ARG A 101 -33.03 -7.98 28.57
C ARG A 101 -32.16 -8.16 29.82
N MET A 102 -31.05 -8.88 29.72
CA MET A 102 -30.10 -9.05 30.83
C MET A 102 -29.45 -7.73 31.24
N ILE A 103 -29.06 -6.90 30.26
CA ILE A 103 -28.48 -5.58 30.51
C ILE A 103 -29.52 -4.66 31.15
N ALA A 104 -30.72 -4.60 30.59
CA ALA A 104 -31.82 -3.78 31.13
C ALA A 104 -32.17 -4.20 32.57
N ALA A 105 -32.20 -5.50 32.87
CA ALA A 105 -32.46 -6.02 34.21
C ALA A 105 -31.39 -5.63 35.24
N ARG A 106 -30.14 -5.37 34.80
CA ARG A 106 -29.04 -4.99 35.69
C ARG A 106 -29.05 -3.50 36.05
N GLY A 107 -29.74 -2.65 35.28
CA GLY A 107 -29.93 -1.23 35.59
C GLY A 107 -28.61 -0.46 35.64
N GLU A 108 -28.36 0.26 36.74
CA GLU A 108 -27.15 1.10 36.92
C GLU A 108 -25.83 0.30 36.85
N HIS A 109 -25.88 -0.98 37.20
CA HIS A 109 -24.72 -1.88 37.15
C HIS A 109 -24.52 -2.55 35.78
N ALA A 110 -25.32 -2.19 34.76
CA ALA A 110 -25.31 -2.78 33.42
C ALA A 110 -23.90 -3.05 32.85
N TYR A 111 -22.99 -2.11 33.04
CA TYR A 111 -21.65 -2.12 32.47
C TYR A 111 -20.55 -2.56 33.44
N ASP A 112 -20.92 -3.04 34.64
CA ASP A 112 -19.94 -3.54 35.60
C ASP A 112 -19.22 -4.78 35.03
N PRO A 113 -17.89 -4.90 35.25
CA PRO A 113 -17.13 -6.05 34.79
C PRO A 113 -17.74 -7.36 35.31
N LEU A 114 -17.87 -8.34 34.41
CA LEU A 114 -18.36 -9.66 34.81
C LEU A 114 -17.35 -10.30 35.77
N PRO A 115 -17.77 -10.82 36.94
CA PRO A 115 -16.90 -11.56 37.83
C PRO A 115 -16.28 -12.74 37.09
N GLY A 116 -14.96 -12.73 36.91
CA GLY A 116 -14.22 -13.78 36.18
C GLY A 116 -13.85 -13.46 34.74
N SER A 117 -14.23 -12.28 34.19
CA SER A 117 -13.64 -11.81 32.92
C SER A 117 -12.26 -11.19 33.17
N SER A 118 -11.30 -12.00 33.61
CA SER A 118 -9.88 -11.61 33.69
C SER A 118 -9.21 -11.87 32.35
N ASP A 119 -9.66 -11.16 31.32
CA ASP A 119 -8.87 -10.90 30.13
C ASP A 119 -8.81 -9.38 29.94
N PRO A 120 -7.63 -8.80 29.70
CA PRO A 120 -7.52 -7.40 29.33
C PRO A 120 -8.38 -7.13 28.09
N PRO A 121 -8.89 -5.90 27.89
CA PRO A 121 -9.56 -5.57 26.64
C PRO A 121 -8.61 -5.92 25.50
N ALA A 122 -8.99 -6.91 24.69
CA ALA A 122 -8.36 -7.16 23.42
C ALA A 122 -8.40 -5.84 22.65
N ASP A 123 -7.22 -5.26 22.52
CA ASP A 123 -6.87 -4.17 21.62
C ASP A 123 -8.02 -3.28 21.12
N ALA A 124 -8.15 -2.12 21.78
CA ALA A 124 -8.40 -0.87 21.06
C ALA A 124 -7.20 -0.57 20.13
N GLY A 125 -6.96 -1.46 19.16
CA GLY A 125 -5.92 -1.41 18.15
C GLY A 125 -6.53 -0.93 16.85
N GLY A 126 -6.69 0.38 16.72
CA GLY A 126 -6.95 1.03 15.44
C GLY A 126 -5.84 0.70 14.45
N GLY A 127 -6.03 -0.36 13.67
CA GLY A 127 -5.17 -0.77 12.57
C GLY A 127 -5.86 -0.44 11.26
N LYS A 128 -5.63 0.77 10.75
CA LYS A 128 -5.91 1.11 9.34
C LYS A 128 -5.30 0.05 8.43
N ARG A 129 -6.13 -0.58 7.60
CA ARG A 129 -5.73 -1.14 6.30
C ARG A 129 -6.78 -0.73 5.27
#